data_AF-A0A1Y1YE56-F1
#
_entry.id   AF-A0A1Y1YE56-F1
#
_cell.length_a   1.000
_cell.length_b   1.000
_cell.length_c   1.000
_cell.angle_alpha   90.00
_cell.angle_beta   90.00
_cell.angle_gamma   90.00
#
_symmetry.space_group_name_H-M   'P 1'
#
loop_
_entity.id
_entity.type
_entity.pdbx_description
1 polymer ?
#
loop_
_entity_poly.entity_id
_entity_poly.type
_entity_poly.pdbx_seq_one_letter_code
_entity_poly.pdbx_strand_id
1 'polypeptide(L)'
;MSDTKVPTETIEKKPANAPATRVSGKTWKQPKTAYRRSHLPAGVRQDWAARTRERQRIQAVKAIEKELKDEKQRIKEEAKNRALERKKLQEEKERLEKLQALVSAKKLQRIRKKEMRQRNQHKK
;
A
#
# COMPACT_ATOMS: atom_id res chain seq x y z
N MET A 1 85.42 3.81 -22.99
CA MET A 1 84.16 3.11 -23.33
C MET A 1 83.18 3.38 -22.19
N SER A 2 82.75 4.61 -21.89
CA SER A 2 81.85 5.52 -22.62
C SER A 2 80.48 4.92 -22.95
N ASP A 3 79.73 4.53 -21.90
CA ASP A 3 78.31 4.22 -22.03
C ASP A 3 77.48 5.51 -21.92
N THR A 4 76.88 5.84 -23.04
CA THR A 4 76.10 7.04 -23.33
C THR A 4 74.81 7.07 -22.52
N LYS A 5 74.66 8.13 -21.71
CA LYS A 5 73.41 8.53 -21.08
C LYS A 5 72.40 8.95 -22.15
N VAL A 6 71.41 8.09 -22.43
CA VAL A 6 70.28 8.39 -23.31
C VAL A 6 69.49 9.57 -22.72
N PRO A 7 69.19 10.63 -23.49
CA PRO A 7 68.37 11.73 -23.01
C PRO A 7 66.91 11.28 -22.95
N THR A 8 66.33 11.27 -21.76
CA THR A 8 64.90 11.08 -21.55
C THR A 8 64.16 12.26 -22.15
N GLU A 9 63.56 12.07 -23.32
CA GLU A 9 62.68 13.05 -23.94
C GLU A 9 61.46 13.26 -23.03
N THR A 10 61.34 14.47 -22.50
CA THR A 10 60.16 14.96 -21.79
C THR A 10 59.00 15.02 -22.78
N ILE A 11 58.15 13.97 -22.81
CA ILE A 11 56.92 13.99 -23.60
C ILE A 11 55.97 15.00 -22.96
N GLU A 12 55.92 16.20 -23.51
CA GLU A 12 54.93 17.21 -23.14
C GLU A 12 53.51 16.66 -23.37
N LYS A 13 52.83 16.35 -22.27
CA LYS A 13 51.45 15.88 -22.29
C LYS A 13 50.54 17.04 -22.69
N LYS A 14 50.18 17.08 -23.98
CA LYS A 14 49.19 18.00 -24.56
C LYS A 14 47.96 18.08 -23.64
N PRO A 15 47.47 19.28 -23.27
CA PRO A 15 46.30 19.39 -22.40
C PRO A 15 45.11 18.73 -23.10
N ALA A 16 44.36 17.90 -22.38
CA ALA A 16 43.18 17.17 -22.87
C ALA A 16 42.05 18.07 -23.42
N ASN A 17 42.23 19.40 -23.38
CA ASN A 17 41.30 20.40 -23.84
C ASN A 17 41.92 21.40 -24.85
N ALA A 18 42.97 21.00 -25.56
CA ALA A 18 43.43 21.77 -26.72
C ALA A 18 42.38 21.65 -27.84
N PRO A 19 41.81 22.76 -28.36
CA PRO A 19 40.81 22.69 -29.42
C PRO A 19 41.40 21.97 -30.63
N ALA A 20 40.71 20.93 -31.10
CA ALA A 20 41.08 20.19 -32.31
C ALA A 20 41.34 21.21 -33.43
N THR A 21 42.55 21.21 -33.97
CA THR A 21 42.92 22.04 -35.11
C THR A 21 41.96 21.71 -36.24
N ARG A 22 41.01 22.61 -36.51
CA ARG A 22 40.08 22.44 -37.62
C ARG A 22 40.90 22.24 -38.89
N VAL A 23 40.65 21.16 -39.62
CA VAL A 23 41.35 20.82 -40.89
C VAL A 23 41.36 22.00 -41.87
N SER A 24 40.34 22.86 -41.82
CA SER A 24 40.22 24.08 -42.63
C SER A 24 41.05 25.30 -42.18
N GLY A 25 41.90 25.20 -41.14
CA GLY A 25 42.79 26.28 -40.68
C GLY A 25 42.12 27.49 -40.01
N LYS A 26 40.79 27.51 -39.89
CA LYS A 26 40.01 28.64 -39.32
C LYS A 26 40.04 28.65 -37.79
N THR A 27 41.19 29.03 -37.22
CA THR A 27 41.45 29.12 -35.77
C THR A 27 40.68 30.25 -35.08
N TRP A 28 40.28 31.29 -35.81
CA TRP A 28 39.49 32.42 -35.29
C TRP A 28 38.01 32.09 -35.00
N LYS A 29 37.52 30.94 -35.49
CA LYS A 29 36.15 30.49 -35.22
C LYS A 29 36.11 29.67 -33.93
N GLN A 30 35.29 30.11 -32.97
CA GLN A 30 35.05 29.38 -31.72
C GLN A 30 34.55 27.94 -31.97
N PRO A 31 34.94 26.96 -31.13
CA PRO A 31 34.40 25.61 -31.20
C PRO A 31 32.92 25.62 -30.81
N LYS A 32 32.07 25.03 -31.67
CA LYS A 32 30.64 24.92 -31.38
C LYS A 32 30.39 23.65 -30.58
N THR A 33 29.89 23.78 -29.35
CA THR A 33 29.42 22.64 -28.56
C THR A 33 27.99 22.27 -28.96
N ALA A 34 27.60 21.02 -28.72
CA ALA A 34 26.22 20.60 -28.92
C ALA A 34 25.29 21.36 -27.97
N TYR A 35 24.20 21.93 -28.50
CA TYR A 35 23.22 22.68 -27.71
C TYR A 35 22.45 21.74 -26.78
N ARG A 36 22.74 21.80 -25.47
CA ARG A 36 22.01 21.05 -24.43
C ARG A 36 20.78 21.87 -24.02
N ARG A 37 19.58 21.42 -24.39
CA ARG A 37 18.31 22.07 -24.01
C ARG A 37 18.07 21.89 -22.50
N SER A 38 18.06 22.98 -21.73
CA SER A 38 17.82 22.98 -20.27
C SER A 38 16.36 22.70 -19.88
N HIS A 39 15.43 23.00 -20.78
CA HIS A 39 13.97 22.89 -20.58
C HIS A 39 13.41 21.47 -20.77
N LEU A 40 14.25 20.45 -20.99
CA LEU A 40 13.76 19.09 -21.11
C LEU A 40 13.25 18.58 -19.76
N PRO A 41 12.09 17.90 -19.74
CA PRO A 41 11.58 17.30 -18.51
C PRO A 41 12.56 16.26 -17.98
N ALA A 42 12.63 16.14 -16.65
CA ALA A 42 13.60 15.29 -15.96
C ALA A 42 13.59 13.83 -16.48
N GLY A 43 12.42 13.29 -16.81
CA GLY A 43 12.28 11.94 -17.33
C GLY A 43 12.92 11.70 -18.71
N VAL A 44 13.05 12.74 -19.55
CA VAL A 44 13.71 12.64 -20.88
C VAL A 44 15.22 12.74 -20.76
N ARG A 45 15.72 13.33 -19.67
CA ARG A 45 17.16 13.39 -19.34
C ARG A 45 17.70 12.10 -18.73
N GLN A 46 16.82 11.19 -18.30
CA GLN A 46 17.16 9.95 -17.62
C GLN A 46 17.19 8.77 -18.59
N ASP A 47 18.17 7.90 -18.43
CA ASP A 47 18.25 6.64 -19.16
C ASP A 47 17.02 5.77 -18.88
N TRP A 48 16.63 4.96 -19.87
CA TRP A 48 15.49 4.07 -19.75
C TRP A 48 15.62 3.11 -18.54
N ALA A 49 16.84 2.63 -18.28
CA ALA A 49 17.14 1.77 -17.13
C ALA A 49 16.83 2.47 -15.79
N ALA A 50 17.19 3.75 -15.65
CA ALA A 50 16.89 4.54 -14.46
C ALA A 50 15.37 4.72 -14.27
N ARG A 51 14.65 5.03 -15.36
CA ARG A 51 13.18 5.14 -15.32
C ARG A 51 12.47 3.83 -14.99
N THR A 52 13.06 2.70 -15.36
CA THR A 52 12.49 1.37 -15.07
C THR A 52 12.71 1.00 -13.62
N ARG A 53 13.91 1.25 -13.07
CA ARG A 53 14.22 1.07 -11.65
C ARG A 53 13.29 1.91 -10.76
N GLU A 54 13.06 3.17 -11.13
CA GLU A 54 12.17 4.04 -10.36
C GLU A 54 10.72 3.56 -10.39
N ARG A 55 10.23 3.12 -11.56
CA ARG A 55 8.89 2.52 -11.67
C ARG A 55 8.75 1.26 -10.82
N GLN A 56 9.75 0.39 -10.80
CA GLN A 56 9.75 -0.82 -9.97
C GLN A 56 9.71 -0.48 -8.47
N ARG A 57 10.48 0.52 -8.02
CA ARG A 57 10.44 1.00 -6.63
C ARG A 57 9.06 1.51 -6.26
N ILE A 58 8.46 2.35 -7.10
CA ILE A 58 7.12 2.89 -6.86
C ILE A 58 6.08 1.76 -6.81
N GLN A 59 6.18 0.77 -7.70
CA GLN A 59 5.29 -0.40 -7.69
C GLN A 59 5.43 -1.21 -6.41
N ALA A 60 6.66 -1.44 -5.94
CA ALA A 60 6.91 -2.15 -4.68
C ALA A 60 6.31 -1.39 -3.47
N VAL A 61 6.50 -0.07 -3.40
CA VAL A 61 5.92 0.77 -2.33
C VAL A 61 4.40 0.71 -2.35
N LYS A 62 3.78 0.80 -3.55
CA LYS A 62 2.33 0.72 -3.69
C LYS A 62 1.76 -0.65 -3.33
N ALA A 63 2.50 -1.73 -3.61
CA ALA A 63 2.10 -3.07 -3.20
C ALA A 63 2.05 -3.18 -1.66
N ILE A 64 3.11 -2.73 -0.99
CA ILE A 64 3.17 -2.69 0.48
C ILE A 64 2.07 -1.81 1.06
N GLU A 65 1.84 -0.62 0.49
CA GLU A 65 0.77 0.28 0.95
C GLU A 65 -0.62 -0.38 0.83
N LYS A 66 -0.85 -1.15 -0.25
CA LYS A 66 -2.10 -1.88 -0.46
C LYS A 66 -2.26 -2.99 0.56
N GLU A 67 -1.24 -3.81 0.78
CA GLU A 67 -1.24 -4.89 1.77
C GLU A 67 -1.61 -4.36 3.17
N LEU A 68 -0.97 -3.27 3.60
CA LEU A 68 -1.26 -2.64 4.90
C LEU A 68 -2.70 -2.09 5.01
N LYS A 69 -3.24 -1.53 3.91
CA LYS A 69 -4.63 -1.05 3.89
C LYS A 69 -5.61 -2.21 3.96
N ASP A 70 -5.36 -3.26 3.19
CA ASP A 70 -6.23 -4.44 3.14
C ASP A 70 -6.24 -5.15 4.50
N GLU A 71 -5.09 -5.31 5.17
CA GLU A 71 -5.00 -5.84 6.53
C GLU A 71 -5.80 -5.00 7.54
N LYS A 72 -5.65 -3.67 7.50
CA LYS A 72 -6.39 -2.77 8.39
C LYS A 72 -7.90 -2.84 8.15
N GLN A 73 -8.34 -3.01 6.91
CA GLN A 73 -9.75 -3.16 6.57
C GLN A 73 -10.30 -4.49 7.06
N ARG A 74 -9.58 -5.60 6.84
CA ARG A 74 -9.95 -6.93 7.34
C ARG A 74 -10.16 -6.95 8.85
N ILE A 75 -9.23 -6.39 9.63
CA ILE A 75 -9.35 -6.30 11.09
C ILE A 75 -10.63 -5.55 11.51
N LYS A 76 -10.94 -4.44 10.83
CA LYS A 76 -12.17 -3.66 11.09
C LYS A 76 -13.43 -4.44 10.74
N GLU A 77 -13.42 -5.15 9.62
CA GLU A 77 -14.54 -5.97 9.17
C GLU A 77 -14.78 -7.15 10.12
N GLU A 78 -13.73 -7.84 10.55
CA GLU A 78 -13.81 -8.91 11.54
C GLU A 78 -14.39 -8.41 12.87
N ALA A 79 -13.97 -7.23 13.33
CA ALA A 79 -14.51 -6.64 14.56
C ALA A 79 -16.01 -6.32 14.41
N LYS A 80 -16.42 -5.77 13.26
CA LYS A 80 -17.83 -5.51 12.95
C LYS A 80 -18.64 -6.82 12.89
N ASN A 81 -18.12 -7.84 12.20
CA ASN A 81 -18.78 -9.13 12.05
C ASN A 81 -18.98 -9.81 13.41
N ARG A 82 -17.94 -9.84 14.26
CA ARG A 82 -18.04 -10.33 15.64
C ARG A 82 -19.09 -9.59 16.46
N ALA A 83 -19.18 -8.26 16.31
CA ALA A 83 -20.19 -7.48 17.02
C ALA A 83 -21.62 -7.77 16.51
N LEU A 84 -21.79 -7.93 15.20
CA LEU A 84 -23.08 -8.29 14.59
C LEU A 84 -23.51 -9.70 15.01
N GLU A 85 -22.60 -10.67 15.03
CA GLU A 85 -22.86 -12.03 15.52
C GLU A 85 -23.31 -12.02 16.98
N ARG A 86 -22.64 -11.26 17.85
CA ARG A 86 -23.05 -11.11 19.26
C ARG A 86 -24.47 -10.55 19.39
N LYS A 87 -24.82 -9.53 18.61
CA LYS A 87 -26.17 -8.95 18.61
C LYS A 87 -27.22 -9.96 18.15
N LYS A 88 -26.97 -10.67 17.04
CA LYS A 88 -27.87 -11.72 16.54
C LYS A 88 -28.09 -12.81 17.57
N LEU A 89 -27.03 -13.28 18.23
CA LEU A 89 -27.15 -14.28 19.30
C LEU A 89 -27.96 -13.78 20.50
N GLN A 90 -27.83 -12.50 20.87
CA GLN A 90 -28.64 -11.89 21.93
C GLN A 90 -30.11 -11.79 21.52
N GLU A 91 -30.38 -11.29 20.31
CA GLU A 91 -31.75 -11.17 19.77
C GLU A 91 -32.44 -12.55 19.68
N GLU A 92 -31.72 -13.59 19.27
CA GLU A 92 -32.23 -14.96 19.25
C GLU A 92 -32.53 -15.49 20.66
N LYS A 93 -31.62 -15.26 21.61
CA LYS A 93 -31.86 -15.62 23.03
C LYS A 93 -33.08 -14.92 23.59
N GLU A 94 -33.19 -13.59 23.42
CA GLU A 94 -34.34 -12.82 23.88
C GLU A 94 -35.64 -13.31 23.24
N ARG A 95 -35.62 -13.65 21.95
CA ARG A 95 -36.79 -14.21 21.25
C ARG A 95 -37.21 -15.54 21.88
N LEU A 96 -36.27 -16.43 22.15
CA LEU A 96 -36.54 -17.72 22.79
C LEU A 96 -37.06 -17.54 24.22
N GLU A 97 -36.47 -16.64 25.00
CA GLU A 97 -36.92 -16.32 26.35
C GLU A 97 -38.34 -15.75 26.36
N LYS A 98 -38.67 -14.85 25.43
CA LYS A 98 -40.04 -14.33 25.25
C LYS A 98 -41.03 -15.46 24.93
N LEU A 99 -40.67 -16.38 24.04
CA LEU A 99 -41.52 -17.54 23.72
C LEU A 99 -41.71 -18.47 24.93
N GLN A 100 -40.64 -18.74 25.67
CA GLN A 100 -40.69 -19.55 26.88
C GLN A 100 -41.56 -18.90 27.95
N ALA A 101 -41.45 -17.59 28.14
CA ALA A 101 -42.28 -16.81 29.07
C ALA A 101 -43.76 -16.88 28.68
N LEU A 102 -44.09 -16.77 27.39
CA LEU A 102 -45.48 -16.93 26.91
C LEU A 102 -46.05 -18.32 27.20
N VAL A 103 -45.25 -19.38 27.00
CA VAL A 103 -45.68 -20.77 27.30
C VAL A 103 -45.87 -20.96 28.81
N SER A 104 -44.95 -20.45 29.62
CA SER A 104 -45.03 -20.49 31.08
C SER A 104 -46.27 -19.75 31.60
N ALA A 105 -46.54 -18.54 31.08
CA ALA A 105 -47.73 -17.77 31.40
C ALA A 105 -49.02 -18.51 31.04
N LYS A 106 -49.09 -19.14 29.85
CA LYS A 106 -50.23 -19.99 29.45
C LYS A 106 -50.41 -21.18 30.40
N LYS A 107 -49.33 -21.78 30.89
CA LYS A 107 -49.39 -22.88 31.88
C LYS A 107 -49.97 -22.39 33.22
N LEU A 108 -49.52 -21.25 33.73
CA LEU A 108 -50.07 -20.64 34.94
C LEU A 108 -51.56 -20.29 34.79
N GLN A 109 -51.96 -19.75 33.64
CA GLN A 109 -53.38 -19.51 33.34
C GLN A 109 -54.20 -20.81 33.34
N ARG A 110 -53.67 -21.91 32.80
CA ARG A 110 -54.35 -23.22 32.84
C ARG A 110 -54.54 -23.74 34.27
N ILE A 111 -53.50 -23.62 35.10
CA ILE A 111 -53.55 -24.01 36.52
C ILE A 111 -54.61 -23.18 37.25
N ARG A 112 -54.56 -21.85 37.12
CA ARG A 112 -55.56 -20.94 37.72
C ARG A 112 -56.99 -21.27 37.28
N LYS A 113 -57.22 -21.60 36.00
CA LYS A 113 -58.54 -22.05 35.51
C LYS A 113 -58.96 -23.40 36.10
N LYS A 114 -58.03 -24.31 36.41
CA LYS A 114 -58.33 -25.59 37.05
C LYS A 114 -58.71 -25.39 38.51
N GLU A 115 -57.95 -24.57 39.24
CA GLU A 115 -58.25 -24.19 40.64
C GLU A 115 -59.61 -23.50 40.76
N MET A 116 -59.92 -22.55 39.87
CA MET A 116 -61.22 -21.89 39.85
C MET A 116 -62.38 -22.88 39.62
N ARG A 117 -62.18 -23.87 38.76
CA ARG A 117 -63.18 -24.93 38.53
C ARG A 117 -63.36 -25.83 39.76
N GLN A 118 -62.27 -26.26 40.39
CA GLN A 118 -62.33 -27.05 41.62
C GLN A 118 -62.99 -26.29 42.77
N ARG A 119 -62.62 -25.02 42.94
CA ARG A 119 -63.22 -24.12 43.95
C ARG A 119 -64.72 -23.95 43.71
N ASN A 120 -65.14 -23.74 42.46
CA ASN A 120 -66.56 -23.62 42.13
C ASN A 120 -67.33 -24.92 42.33
N GLN A 121 -66.68 -26.08 42.16
CA GLN A 121 -67.31 -27.38 42.45
C GLN A 121 -67.42 -27.68 43.94
N HIS A 122 -66.45 -27.27 44.76
CA HIS A 122 -66.53 -27.40 46.22
C HIS A 122 -67.50 -26.42 46.89
N LYS A 123 -67.90 -25.36 46.17
CA LYS A 123 -68.81 -24.32 46.66
C LYS A 123 -70.28 -24.57 46.27
N LYS A 124 -70.53 -25.67 45.54
CA LYS A 124 -71.85 -26.17 45.16
C LYS A 124 -72.23 -27.32 46.08
#